data_AF-A0A7G8PB14-F1
#
_entry.id   AF-A0A7G8PB14-F1
#
_cell.length_a   1.000
_cell.length_b   1.000
_cell.length_c   1.000
_cell.angle_alpha   90.00
_cell.angle_beta   90.00
_cell.angle_gamma   90.00
#
_symmetry.space_group_name_H-M   'P 1'
#
loop_
_entity.id
_entity.type
_entity.pdbx_description
1 polymer ?
#
loop_
_entity_poly.entity_id
_entity_poly.type
_entity_poly.pdbx_seq_one_letter_code
_entity_poly.pdbx_strand_id
1 'polypeptide(L)'
;MDSSFAKLGRAQLHFDQLDAEVKAYRARDPFEWPHKLSYHLFDESLAVITYKIHIKEQMPATWGLVVGDILTNLRAALDHAIFGHAAARAEVAGTPLTTAQERNLNFPVITIANDWPNQRNRLAPLLDPAVLAVVENWQPFNQQQVPADWHQLAVLNALVNRDKHRQVRLLSYVSEEFNVKSSDHEVVRVYAQPKEMTEGAVVASMHIRRPLRQGGRSALVPGRFHVENGYTENIDIPKVGAQRSVLTVMEALVAAVEDLLNELKAAGC
;
A
#
# COMPACT_ATOMS: atom_id res chain seq x y z
N MET A 1 -22.39 -15.13 -9.54
CA MET A 1 -21.01 -15.17 -8.99
C MET A 1 -19.92 -15.06 -10.04
N ASP A 2 -20.08 -15.62 -11.25
CA ASP A 2 -19.04 -15.62 -12.29
C ASP A 2 -18.52 -14.23 -12.65
N SER A 3 -19.41 -13.24 -12.78
CA SER A 3 -19.00 -11.85 -13.04
C SER A 3 -18.13 -11.26 -11.92
N SER A 4 -18.33 -11.66 -10.68
CA SER A 4 -17.53 -11.22 -9.53
C SER A 4 -16.11 -11.77 -9.61
N PHE A 5 -15.98 -13.09 -9.85
CA PHE A 5 -14.68 -13.74 -10.01
C PHE A 5 -13.95 -13.27 -11.27
N ALA A 6 -14.65 -12.97 -12.37
CA ALA A 6 -14.03 -12.38 -13.55
C ALA A 6 -13.41 -11.01 -13.24
N LYS A 7 -14.08 -10.18 -12.42
CA LYS A 7 -13.54 -8.89 -11.97
C LYS A 7 -12.36 -9.06 -11.01
N LEU A 8 -12.40 -10.01 -10.09
CA LEU A 8 -11.25 -10.38 -9.26
C LEU A 8 -10.05 -10.80 -10.15
N GLY A 9 -10.27 -11.66 -11.15
CA GLY A 9 -9.22 -12.08 -12.08
C GLY A 9 -8.63 -10.91 -12.89
N ARG A 10 -9.44 -9.90 -13.22
CA ARG A 10 -8.93 -8.64 -13.82
C ARG A 10 -8.06 -7.86 -12.84
N ALA A 11 -8.45 -7.76 -11.57
CA ALA A 11 -7.64 -7.11 -10.54
C ALA A 11 -6.29 -7.84 -10.35
N GLN A 12 -6.30 -9.17 -10.29
CA GLN A 12 -5.08 -9.99 -10.20
C GLN A 12 -4.16 -9.75 -11.39
N LEU A 13 -4.69 -9.74 -12.62
CA LEU A 13 -3.89 -9.49 -13.82
C LEU A 13 -3.21 -8.10 -13.79
N HIS A 14 -3.91 -7.07 -13.32
CA HIS A 14 -3.32 -5.74 -13.16
C HIS A 14 -2.29 -5.69 -12.03
N PHE A 15 -2.49 -6.45 -10.95
CA PHE A 15 -1.51 -6.58 -9.88
C PHE A 15 -0.23 -7.29 -10.36
N ASP A 16 -0.36 -8.40 -11.08
CA ASP A 16 0.79 -9.14 -11.64
C ASP A 16 1.59 -8.25 -12.62
N GLN A 17 0.88 -7.45 -13.43
CA GLN A 17 1.51 -6.45 -14.29
C GLN A 17 2.30 -5.41 -13.47
N LEU A 18 1.69 -4.85 -12.43
CA LEU A 18 2.34 -3.85 -11.58
C LEU A 18 3.59 -4.42 -10.88
N ASP A 19 3.50 -5.62 -10.33
CA ASP A 19 4.62 -6.31 -9.68
C ASP A 19 5.78 -6.54 -10.67
N ALA A 20 5.48 -7.01 -11.88
CA ALA A 20 6.48 -7.19 -12.92
C ALA A 20 7.14 -5.87 -13.34
N GLU A 21 6.35 -4.81 -13.50
CA GLU A 21 6.86 -3.47 -13.85
C GLU A 21 7.74 -2.89 -12.74
N VAL A 22 7.36 -3.02 -11.46
CA VAL A 22 8.17 -2.59 -10.32
C VAL A 22 9.49 -3.34 -10.26
N LYS A 23 9.47 -4.67 -10.44
CA LYS A 23 10.69 -5.50 -10.50
C LYS A 23 11.61 -5.08 -11.65
N ALA A 24 11.06 -4.88 -12.85
CA ALA A 24 11.82 -4.44 -14.01
C ALA A 24 12.41 -3.03 -13.82
N TYR A 25 11.67 -2.12 -13.19
CA TYR A 25 12.14 -0.78 -12.86
C TYR A 25 13.30 -0.83 -11.85
N ARG A 26 13.17 -1.57 -10.75
CA ARG A 26 14.23 -1.73 -9.74
C ARG A 26 15.49 -2.36 -10.32
N ALA A 27 15.36 -3.33 -11.23
CA ALA A 27 16.49 -3.99 -11.87
C ALA A 27 17.34 -3.06 -12.75
N ARG A 28 16.79 -1.91 -13.16
CA ARG A 28 17.53 -0.88 -13.91
C ARG A 28 18.34 0.06 -13.02
N ASP A 29 18.30 -0.13 -11.71
CA ASP A 29 18.94 0.72 -10.70
C ASP A 29 18.61 2.20 -10.95
N PRO A 30 17.39 2.66 -10.62
CA PRO A 30 16.88 3.97 -11.04
C PRO A 30 17.46 5.15 -10.23
N PHE A 31 18.30 4.88 -9.23
CA PHE A 31 18.81 5.88 -8.31
C PHE A 31 20.33 5.89 -8.28
N GLU A 32 20.89 7.07 -8.02
CA GLU A 32 22.25 7.23 -7.55
C GLU A 32 22.24 7.81 -6.15
N TRP A 33 23.32 7.54 -5.41
CA TRP A 33 23.47 7.91 -4.01
C TRP A 33 24.67 8.84 -3.81
N PRO A 34 24.66 10.05 -4.40
CA PRO A 34 25.73 11.00 -4.20
C PRO A 34 25.92 11.29 -2.72
N HIS A 35 27.17 11.28 -2.27
CA HIS A 35 27.52 11.55 -0.88
C HIS A 35 28.45 12.75 -0.79
N LYS A 36 28.34 13.48 0.32
CA LYS A 36 29.23 14.60 0.64
C LYS A 36 29.85 14.38 2.01
N LEU A 37 31.18 14.49 2.07
CA LEU A 37 31.92 14.55 3.33
C LEU A 37 31.99 16.01 3.81
N SER A 38 31.72 16.22 5.10
CA SER A 38 31.92 17.49 5.81
C SER A 38 32.45 17.24 7.22
N TYR A 39 32.78 18.31 7.94
CA TYR A 39 33.18 18.23 9.36
C TYR A 39 31.97 18.41 10.27
N HIS A 40 32.01 17.77 11.44
CA HIS A 40 31.00 18.01 12.46
C HIS A 40 31.21 19.40 13.08
N LEU A 41 30.12 20.16 13.26
CA LEU A 41 30.19 21.57 13.67
C LEU A 41 30.72 21.78 15.10
N PHE A 42 30.54 20.79 15.98
CA PHE A 42 30.84 20.91 17.42
C PHE A 42 31.83 19.86 17.94
N ASP A 43 32.29 18.95 17.08
CA ASP A 43 33.21 17.88 17.49
C ASP A 43 34.23 17.67 16.38
N GLU A 44 35.42 18.24 16.58
CA GLU A 44 36.50 18.19 15.58
C GLU A 44 37.05 16.78 15.35
N SER A 45 36.73 15.81 16.22
CA SER A 45 37.12 14.41 16.04
C SER A 45 36.19 13.67 15.07
N LEU A 46 35.09 14.28 14.64
CA LEU A 46 34.08 13.66 13.78
C LEU A 46 34.04 14.28 12.39
N ALA A 47 33.79 13.43 11.40
CA ALA A 47 33.36 13.83 10.07
C ALA A 47 31.96 13.30 9.79
N VAL A 48 31.22 13.99 8.95
CA VAL A 48 29.84 13.67 8.58
C VAL A 48 29.81 13.33 7.10
N ILE A 49 29.29 12.16 6.76
CA ILE A 49 28.98 11.75 5.38
C ILE A 49 27.48 11.86 5.21
N THR A 50 27.03 12.76 4.34
CA THR A 50 25.61 12.94 4.00
C THR A 50 25.32 12.25 2.69
N TYR A 51 24.37 11.31 2.68
CA TYR A 51 23.88 10.62 1.50
C TYR A 51 22.63 11.31 0.98
N LYS A 52 22.68 11.72 -0.29
CA LYS A 52 21.56 12.27 -1.03
C LYS A 52 21.12 11.29 -2.10
N ILE A 53 19.87 11.43 -2.52
CA ILE A 53 19.36 10.74 -3.70
C ILE A 53 19.54 11.61 -4.95
N HIS A 54 19.92 10.97 -6.05
CA HIS A 54 19.75 11.49 -7.40
C HIS A 54 18.90 10.49 -8.20
N ILE A 55 17.83 10.96 -8.83
CA ILE A 55 16.86 10.14 -9.54
C ILE A 55 17.24 10.10 -11.03
N LYS A 56 17.85 8.98 -11.46
CA LYS A 56 18.20 8.75 -12.88
C LYS A 56 16.96 8.55 -13.74
N GLU A 57 15.98 7.83 -13.20
CA GLU A 57 14.73 7.53 -13.87
C GLU A 57 13.56 7.81 -12.93
N GLN A 58 12.52 8.47 -13.44
CA GLN A 58 11.34 8.77 -12.65
C GLN A 58 10.42 7.56 -12.56
N MET A 59 9.66 7.47 -11.47
CA MET A 59 8.58 6.49 -11.34
C MET A 59 7.62 6.58 -12.53
N PRO A 60 7.26 5.46 -13.18
CA PRO A 60 6.27 5.48 -14.23
C PRO A 60 4.94 6.06 -13.74
N ALA A 61 4.47 7.12 -14.40
CA ALA A 61 3.19 7.75 -14.05
C ALA A 61 1.99 6.79 -14.22
N THR A 62 2.15 5.76 -15.06
CA THR A 62 1.15 4.72 -15.33
C THR A 62 0.85 3.86 -14.11
N TRP A 63 1.75 3.73 -13.14
CA TRP A 63 1.51 2.89 -11.95
C TRP A 63 0.32 3.36 -11.13
N GLY A 64 0.10 4.67 -11.03
CA GLY A 64 -1.10 5.21 -10.38
C GLY A 64 -2.39 4.78 -11.07
N LEU A 65 -2.39 4.70 -12.40
CA LEU A 65 -3.53 4.24 -13.19
C LEU A 65 -3.79 2.75 -13.00
N VAL A 66 -2.73 1.93 -13.03
CA VAL A 66 -2.83 0.48 -12.78
C VAL A 66 -3.38 0.20 -11.38
N VAL A 67 -2.93 0.95 -10.36
CA VAL A 67 -3.49 0.86 -9.00
C VAL A 67 -4.97 1.21 -8.99
N GLY A 68 -5.39 2.29 -9.67
CA GLY A 68 -6.80 2.66 -9.81
C GLY A 68 -7.63 1.54 -10.46
N ASP A 69 -7.09 0.88 -11.49
CA ASP A 69 -7.74 -0.25 -12.16
C ASP A 69 -7.88 -1.49 -11.25
N ILE A 70 -6.85 -1.81 -10.44
CA ILE A 70 -6.94 -2.87 -9.43
C ILE A 70 -8.08 -2.56 -8.46
N LEU A 71 -8.05 -1.38 -7.83
CA LEU A 71 -9.02 -0.96 -6.82
C LEU A 71 -10.46 -0.96 -7.36
N THR A 72 -10.65 -0.45 -8.57
CA THR A 72 -11.96 -0.40 -9.24
C THR A 72 -12.49 -1.81 -9.52
N ASN A 73 -11.65 -2.71 -10.02
CA ASN A 73 -12.07 -4.08 -10.28
C ASN A 73 -12.37 -4.86 -8.99
N LEU A 74 -11.58 -4.69 -7.93
CA LEU A 74 -11.86 -5.28 -6.61
C LEU A 74 -13.19 -4.79 -6.05
N ARG A 75 -13.46 -3.48 -6.12
CA ARG A 75 -14.73 -2.92 -5.67
C ARG A 75 -15.91 -3.47 -6.48
N ALA A 76 -15.76 -3.50 -7.81
CA ALA A 76 -16.78 -4.05 -8.69
C ALA A 76 -17.03 -5.54 -8.41
N ALA A 77 -16.00 -6.33 -8.10
CA ALA A 77 -16.16 -7.74 -7.77
C ALA A 77 -17.09 -7.96 -6.57
N LEU A 78 -16.93 -7.16 -5.51
CA LEU A 78 -17.80 -7.20 -4.33
C LEU A 78 -19.24 -6.78 -4.65
N ASP A 79 -19.42 -5.69 -5.40
CA ASP A 79 -20.74 -5.20 -5.80
C ASP A 79 -21.50 -6.22 -6.67
N HIS A 80 -20.81 -6.83 -7.63
CA HIS A 80 -21.36 -7.90 -8.46
C HIS A 80 -21.71 -9.16 -7.66
N ALA A 81 -21.01 -9.45 -6.56
CA ALA A 81 -21.32 -10.62 -5.74
C ALA A 81 -22.67 -10.43 -5.03
N ILE A 82 -22.87 -9.26 -4.43
CA ILE A 82 -24.15 -8.89 -3.80
C ILE A 82 -25.29 -8.88 -4.82
N PHE A 83 -25.07 -8.29 -6.00
CA PHE A 83 -26.06 -8.31 -7.07
C PHE A 83 -26.39 -9.75 -7.50
N GLY A 84 -25.39 -10.60 -7.67
CA GLY A 84 -25.56 -11.99 -8.09
C GLY A 84 -26.42 -12.79 -7.11
N HIS A 85 -26.16 -12.69 -5.80
CA HIS A 85 -26.99 -13.36 -4.80
C HIS A 85 -28.42 -12.80 -4.74
N ALA A 86 -28.58 -11.48 -4.88
CA ALA A 86 -29.89 -10.86 -4.90
C ALA A 86 -30.72 -11.28 -6.12
N ALA A 87 -30.10 -11.35 -7.30
CA ALA A 87 -30.74 -11.78 -8.53
C ALA A 87 -31.16 -13.25 -8.46
N ALA A 88 -30.27 -14.14 -7.96
CA ALA A 88 -30.59 -15.57 -7.80
C ALA A 88 -31.76 -15.78 -6.84
N ARG A 89 -31.80 -15.05 -5.71
CA ARG A 89 -32.94 -15.12 -4.78
C ARG A 89 -34.23 -14.58 -5.39
N ALA A 90 -34.17 -13.47 -6.11
CA ALA A 90 -35.31 -12.87 -6.80
C ALA A 90 -35.91 -13.84 -7.84
N GLU A 91 -35.07 -14.56 -8.58
CA GLU A 91 -35.47 -15.59 -9.53
C GLU A 91 -36.20 -16.74 -8.84
N VAL A 92 -35.65 -17.30 -7.76
CA VAL A 92 -36.29 -18.36 -6.97
C VAL A 92 -37.63 -17.92 -6.38
N ALA A 93 -37.73 -16.66 -5.94
CA ALA A 93 -38.95 -16.09 -5.39
C ALA A 93 -39.98 -15.68 -6.45
N GLY A 94 -39.67 -15.79 -7.74
CA GLY A 94 -40.53 -15.34 -8.84
C GLY A 94 -40.85 -13.84 -8.81
N THR A 95 -40.04 -13.05 -8.10
CA THR A 95 -40.26 -11.61 -7.90
C THR A 95 -39.01 -10.86 -8.34
N PRO A 96 -38.99 -10.24 -9.53
CA PRO A 96 -37.80 -9.58 -10.04
C PRO A 96 -37.39 -8.39 -9.18
N LEU A 97 -36.09 -8.07 -9.20
CA LEU A 97 -35.58 -6.86 -8.58
C LEU A 97 -36.19 -5.63 -9.24
N THR A 98 -36.58 -4.65 -8.43
CA THR A 98 -36.99 -3.34 -8.94
C THR A 98 -35.77 -2.59 -9.47
N THR A 99 -35.98 -1.67 -10.41
CA THR A 99 -34.90 -0.80 -10.94
C THR A 99 -34.18 -0.02 -9.83
N ALA A 100 -34.90 0.35 -8.76
CA ALA A 100 -34.31 1.02 -7.61
C ALA A 100 -33.39 0.08 -6.81
N GLN A 101 -33.75 -1.21 -6.67
CA GLN A 101 -32.89 -2.20 -6.03
C GLN A 101 -31.64 -2.47 -6.88
N GLU A 102 -31.79 -2.69 -8.19
CA GLU A 102 -30.67 -2.93 -9.11
C GLU A 102 -29.62 -1.81 -9.05
N ARG A 103 -30.06 -0.55 -9.03
CA ARG A 103 -29.15 0.61 -9.00
C ARG A 103 -28.44 0.84 -7.67
N ASN A 104 -29.03 0.39 -6.58
CA ASN A 104 -28.54 0.66 -5.23
C ASN A 104 -27.91 -0.58 -4.57
N LEU A 105 -27.93 -1.74 -5.21
CA LEU A 105 -27.28 -2.95 -4.71
C LEU A 105 -25.76 -2.79 -4.81
N ASN A 106 -25.12 -2.83 -3.66
CA ASN A 106 -23.69 -2.68 -3.51
C ASN A 106 -23.22 -3.37 -2.21
N PHE A 107 -21.97 -3.79 -2.17
CA PHE A 107 -21.36 -4.36 -0.97
C PHE A 107 -21.13 -3.26 0.07
N PRO A 108 -21.72 -3.36 1.27
CA PRO A 108 -21.52 -2.36 2.31
C PRO A 108 -20.14 -2.46 2.94
N VAL A 109 -19.52 -1.32 3.24
CA VAL A 109 -18.30 -1.25 4.06
C VAL A 109 -18.57 -0.28 5.20
N ILE A 110 -18.83 -0.83 6.38
CA ILE A 110 -19.27 -0.10 7.56
C ILE A 110 -18.17 -0.16 8.63
N THR A 111 -17.71 1.00 9.08
CA THR A 111 -16.69 1.12 10.13
C THR A 111 -17.28 1.38 11.52
N ILE A 112 -18.57 1.73 11.60
CA ILE A 112 -19.27 2.06 12.85
C ILE A 112 -20.47 1.11 13.00
N ALA A 113 -20.47 0.28 14.04
CA ALA A 113 -21.50 -0.74 14.25
C ALA A 113 -22.94 -0.19 14.27
N ASN A 114 -23.14 1.04 14.75
CA ASN A 114 -24.45 1.68 14.81
C ASN A 114 -25.06 1.98 13.42
N ASP A 115 -24.26 2.00 12.36
CA ASP A 115 -24.75 2.22 10.99
C ASP A 115 -25.23 0.93 10.32
N TRP A 116 -24.86 -0.24 10.88
CA TRP A 116 -25.19 -1.55 10.34
C TRP A 116 -26.69 -1.87 10.27
N PRO A 117 -27.53 -1.60 11.30
CA PRO A 117 -28.94 -1.99 11.29
C PRO A 117 -29.71 -1.48 10.06
N ASN A 118 -29.46 -0.23 9.65
CA ASN A 118 -30.10 0.35 8.47
C ASN A 118 -29.73 -0.41 7.19
N GLN A 119 -28.47 -0.80 7.08
CA GLN A 119 -27.98 -1.50 5.91
C GLN A 119 -28.39 -2.97 5.89
N ARG A 120 -28.42 -3.62 7.06
CA ARG A 120 -28.97 -4.95 7.25
C ARG A 120 -30.44 -5.01 6.83
N ASN A 121 -31.25 -4.04 7.27
CA ASN A 121 -32.67 -3.97 6.91
C ASN A 121 -32.91 -3.81 5.41
N ARG A 122 -31.99 -3.12 4.71
CA ARG A 122 -32.04 -2.97 3.25
C ARG A 122 -31.68 -4.26 2.51
N LEU A 123 -30.70 -5.01 3.00
CA LEU A 123 -30.17 -6.20 2.33
C LEU A 123 -30.91 -7.50 2.72
N ALA A 124 -31.46 -7.60 3.93
CA ALA A 124 -32.12 -8.80 4.44
C ALA A 124 -33.29 -9.32 3.58
N PRO A 125 -34.13 -8.48 2.94
CA PRO A 125 -35.15 -8.98 2.02
C PRO A 125 -34.57 -9.60 0.74
N LEU A 126 -33.35 -9.18 0.37
CA LEU A 126 -32.73 -9.45 -0.93
C LEU A 126 -31.70 -10.57 -0.89
N LEU A 127 -31.14 -10.89 0.28
CA LEU A 127 -30.08 -11.88 0.42
C LEU A 127 -30.54 -13.06 1.28
N ASP A 128 -29.92 -14.23 1.05
CA ASP A 128 -30.04 -15.35 1.97
C ASP A 128 -29.46 -14.99 3.36
N PRO A 129 -30.09 -15.42 4.48
CA PRO A 129 -29.54 -15.19 5.81
C PRO A 129 -28.08 -15.65 5.97
N ALA A 130 -27.66 -16.74 5.33
CA ALA A 130 -26.28 -17.21 5.38
C ALA A 130 -25.33 -16.24 4.67
N VAL A 131 -25.71 -15.74 3.48
CA VAL A 131 -24.94 -14.72 2.74
C VAL A 131 -24.87 -13.43 3.54
N LEU A 132 -25.98 -12.99 4.13
CA LEU A 132 -26.03 -11.78 4.95
C LEU A 132 -25.11 -11.87 6.18
N ALA A 133 -25.02 -13.05 6.79
CA ALA A 133 -24.11 -13.29 7.91
C ALA A 133 -22.64 -13.16 7.49
N VAL A 134 -22.25 -13.67 6.31
CA VAL A 134 -20.90 -13.46 5.77
C VAL A 134 -20.62 -11.98 5.56
N VAL A 135 -21.56 -11.25 4.93
CA VAL A 135 -21.42 -9.79 4.73
C VAL A 135 -21.22 -9.06 6.06
N GLU A 136 -21.99 -9.41 7.10
CA GLU A 136 -21.88 -8.84 8.43
C GLU A 136 -20.54 -9.14 9.08
N ASN A 137 -20.11 -10.41 9.07
CA ASN A 137 -18.88 -10.87 9.71
C ASN A 137 -17.64 -10.15 9.16
N TRP A 138 -17.62 -9.89 7.86
CA TRP A 138 -16.54 -9.17 7.17
C TRP A 138 -16.58 -7.65 7.34
N GLN A 139 -17.52 -7.09 8.11
CA GLN A 139 -17.54 -5.63 8.31
C GLN A 139 -16.40 -5.16 9.20
N PRO A 140 -15.74 -4.04 8.85
CA PRO A 140 -14.66 -3.45 9.65
C PRO A 140 -14.97 -3.25 11.13
N PHE A 141 -16.22 -2.94 11.49
CA PHE A 141 -16.60 -2.72 12.89
C PHE A 141 -16.48 -3.95 13.80
N ASN A 142 -16.30 -5.16 13.24
CA ASN A 142 -16.12 -6.38 14.03
C ASN A 142 -14.68 -6.57 14.54
N GLN A 143 -13.70 -5.82 14.02
CA GLN A 143 -12.33 -5.91 14.49
C GLN A 143 -12.16 -5.19 15.83
N GLN A 144 -11.88 -5.95 16.89
CA GLN A 144 -11.71 -5.43 18.25
C GLN A 144 -10.25 -5.09 18.59
N GLN A 145 -9.28 -5.78 17.96
CA GLN A 145 -7.86 -5.66 18.31
C GLN A 145 -7.11 -4.61 17.48
N VAL A 146 -7.69 -4.18 16.37
CA VAL A 146 -7.10 -3.21 15.45
C VAL A 146 -8.18 -2.17 15.11
N PRO A 147 -7.85 -0.87 15.01
CA PRO A 147 -8.83 0.13 14.59
C PRO A 147 -9.48 -0.25 13.25
N ALA A 148 -10.79 -0.05 13.13
CA ALA A 148 -11.58 -0.47 11.96
C ALA A 148 -11.03 0.07 10.62
N ASP A 149 -10.35 1.22 10.61
CA ASP A 149 -9.74 1.80 9.41
C ASP A 149 -8.56 0.97 8.85
N TRP A 150 -8.00 0.04 9.62
CA TRP A 150 -6.98 -0.92 9.15
C TRP A 150 -7.57 -2.18 8.50
N HIS A 151 -8.88 -2.42 8.65
CA HIS A 151 -9.53 -3.55 8.00
C HIS A 151 -9.38 -3.45 6.47
N GLN A 152 -9.09 -4.56 5.79
CA GLN A 152 -8.82 -4.57 4.35
C GLN A 152 -9.95 -3.92 3.53
N LEU A 153 -11.22 -4.23 3.84
CA LEU A 153 -12.36 -3.56 3.21
C LEU A 153 -12.43 -2.05 3.47
N ALA A 154 -12.05 -1.59 4.67
CA ALA A 154 -12.00 -0.16 4.98
C ALA A 154 -10.89 0.54 4.18
N VAL A 155 -9.72 -0.08 4.10
CA VAL A 155 -8.59 0.38 3.28
C VAL A 155 -8.97 0.43 1.81
N LEU A 156 -9.54 -0.65 1.25
CA LEU A 156 -10.04 -0.69 -0.13
C LEU A 156 -11.03 0.45 -0.39
N ASN A 157 -12.05 0.59 0.46
CA ASN A 157 -13.05 1.64 0.30
C ASN A 157 -12.42 3.04 0.39
N ALA A 158 -11.48 3.25 1.31
CA ALA A 158 -10.78 4.52 1.45
C ALA A 158 -9.94 4.86 0.22
N LEU A 159 -9.22 3.87 -0.34
CA LEU A 159 -8.38 4.03 -1.53
C LEU A 159 -9.22 4.26 -2.79
N VAL A 160 -10.28 3.48 -3.01
CA VAL A 160 -11.24 3.71 -4.11
C VAL A 160 -11.83 5.11 -4.04
N ASN A 161 -12.22 5.55 -2.84
CA ASN A 161 -12.76 6.89 -2.63
C ASN A 161 -11.72 8.00 -2.84
N ARG A 162 -10.43 7.71 -2.60
CA ARG A 162 -9.36 8.66 -2.87
C ARG A 162 -9.09 8.76 -4.37
N ASP A 163 -8.92 7.64 -5.05
CA ASP A 163 -8.64 7.58 -6.49
C ASP A 163 -9.73 8.29 -7.31
N LYS A 164 -11.02 8.03 -7.02
CA LYS A 164 -12.13 8.65 -7.75
C LYS A 164 -12.24 10.18 -7.60
N HIS A 165 -11.71 10.74 -6.51
CA HIS A 165 -11.89 12.16 -6.16
C HIS A 165 -10.59 12.96 -6.28
N ARG A 166 -9.43 12.31 -6.36
CA ARG A 166 -8.11 12.96 -6.34
C ARG A 166 -7.12 12.15 -7.18
N GLN A 167 -6.47 12.79 -8.16
CA GLN A 167 -5.24 12.26 -8.76
C GLN A 167 -4.20 13.37 -8.97
N VAL A 168 -2.98 13.12 -8.46
CA VAL A 168 -1.68 13.44 -9.11
C VAL A 168 -0.56 12.53 -8.57
N ARG A 169 -0.54 12.18 -7.26
CA ARG A 169 0.44 11.23 -6.70
C ARG A 169 -0.21 10.26 -5.70
N LEU A 170 -0.53 9.07 -6.17
CA LEU A 170 -0.92 7.94 -5.31
C LEU A 170 0.30 7.27 -4.68
N LEU A 171 1.44 7.34 -5.36
CA LEU A 171 2.66 6.62 -5.01
C LEU A 171 3.81 7.58 -4.74
N SER A 172 4.73 7.17 -3.88
CA SER A 172 6.03 7.81 -3.66
C SER A 172 7.09 6.76 -3.34
N TYR A 173 8.36 7.07 -3.60
CA TYR A 173 9.46 6.26 -3.07
C TYR A 173 9.76 6.69 -1.63
N VAL A 174 9.97 5.72 -0.75
CA VAL A 174 10.41 5.96 0.62
C VAL A 174 11.68 5.16 0.86
N SER A 175 12.72 5.83 1.35
CA SER A 175 13.90 5.16 1.90
C SER A 175 13.51 4.70 3.29
N GLU A 176 13.47 3.39 3.53
CA GLU A 176 12.97 2.76 4.76
C GLU A 176 14.13 2.35 5.68
N GLU A 177 15.22 1.85 5.09
CA GLU A 177 16.35 1.31 5.84
C GLU A 177 17.69 1.82 5.30
N PHE A 178 18.63 2.09 6.19
CA PHE A 178 19.99 2.46 5.81
C PHE A 178 20.99 1.71 6.69
N ASN A 179 21.69 0.77 6.08
CA ASN A 179 22.54 -0.19 6.78
C ASN A 179 23.99 -0.03 6.34
N VAL A 180 24.90 0.15 7.30
CA VAL A 180 26.34 0.09 7.04
C VAL A 180 26.82 -1.34 7.31
N LYS A 181 27.18 -2.06 6.24
CA LYS A 181 27.62 -3.45 6.32
C LYS A 181 29.09 -3.59 6.69
N SER A 182 29.93 -2.68 6.18
CA SER A 182 31.34 -2.62 6.51
C SER A 182 31.89 -1.20 6.35
N SER A 183 32.95 -0.88 7.08
CA SER A 183 33.57 0.44 7.09
C SER A 183 35.03 0.34 7.53
N ASP A 184 35.92 1.03 6.81
CA ASP A 184 37.33 1.19 7.19
C ASP A 184 37.51 2.18 8.36
N HIS A 185 36.50 3.01 8.62
CA HIS A 185 36.50 3.98 9.71
C HIS A 185 35.46 3.61 10.77
N GLU A 186 35.73 3.95 12.03
CA GLU A 186 34.75 3.79 13.10
C GLU A 186 33.50 4.63 12.78
N VAL A 187 32.37 3.94 12.59
CA VAL A 187 31.06 4.58 12.45
C VAL A 187 30.52 4.84 13.84
N VAL A 188 30.53 6.11 14.23
CA VAL A 188 30.09 6.53 15.56
C VAL A 188 28.57 6.55 15.63
N ARG A 189 27.90 7.02 14.57
CA ARG A 189 26.44 7.07 14.53
C ARG A 189 25.91 7.13 13.10
N VAL A 190 24.73 6.55 12.89
CA VAL A 190 23.95 6.69 11.65
C VAL A 190 22.62 7.35 12.00
N TYR A 191 22.23 8.33 11.19
CA TYR A 191 20.95 9.02 11.24
C TYR A 191 20.22 8.74 9.93
N ALA A 192 19.24 7.85 9.98
CA ALA A 192 18.35 7.54 8.88
C ALA A 192 16.95 7.33 9.46
N GLN A 193 15.95 7.92 8.82
CA GLN A 193 14.53 7.73 9.15
C GLN A 193 13.78 7.55 7.83
N PRO A 194 12.64 6.83 7.86
CA PRO A 194 11.76 6.73 6.72
C PRO A 194 11.49 8.10 6.09
N LYS A 195 11.85 8.25 4.81
CA LYS A 195 11.75 9.55 4.14
C LYS A 195 11.41 9.41 2.67
N GLU A 196 10.49 10.26 2.23
CA GLU A 196 10.18 10.40 0.81
C GLU A 196 11.43 10.79 0.00
N MET A 197 11.68 10.01 -1.03
CA MET A 197 12.82 10.13 -1.94
C MET A 197 12.48 11.09 -3.08
N THR A 198 12.65 12.38 -2.81
CA THR A 198 12.61 13.44 -3.82
C THR A 198 14.02 13.82 -4.26
N GLU A 199 14.19 14.36 -5.47
CA GLU A 199 15.49 14.74 -6.02
C GLU A 199 16.31 15.58 -5.02
N GLY A 200 17.54 15.14 -4.73
CA GLY A 200 18.45 15.82 -3.80
C GLY A 200 18.13 15.64 -2.32
N ALA A 201 17.07 14.89 -1.95
CA ALA A 201 16.72 14.63 -0.56
C ALA A 201 17.86 13.91 0.17
N VAL A 202 18.18 14.38 1.38
CA VAL A 202 19.10 13.66 2.30
C VAL A 202 18.34 12.49 2.91
N VAL A 203 18.77 11.26 2.61
CA VAL A 203 18.17 10.02 3.11
C VAL A 203 18.87 9.50 4.36
N ALA A 204 20.17 9.77 4.49
CA ALA A 204 20.94 9.39 5.67
C ALA A 204 22.12 10.34 5.91
N SER A 205 22.54 10.43 7.16
CA SER A 205 23.81 11.05 7.56
C SER A 205 24.56 10.12 8.51
N MET A 206 25.84 9.93 8.24
CA MET A 206 26.71 9.04 9.01
C MET A 206 27.83 9.86 9.65
N HIS A 207 28.00 9.71 10.95
CA HIS A 207 29.11 10.28 11.70
C HIS A 207 30.21 9.23 11.81
N ILE A 208 31.41 9.59 11.37
CA ILE A 208 32.59 8.73 11.44
C ILE A 208 33.68 9.38 12.28
N ARG A 209 34.47 8.56 12.97
CA ARG A 209 35.67 9.04 13.64
C ARG A 209 36.70 9.44 12.59
N ARG A 210 37.22 10.65 12.70
CA ARG A 210 38.33 11.09 11.87
C ARG A 210 39.59 10.32 12.26
N PRO A 211 40.35 9.77 11.30
CA PRO A 211 41.67 9.27 11.56
C PRO A 211 42.61 10.47 11.83
N LEU A 212 42.63 10.95 13.07
CA LEU A 212 43.58 11.97 13.51
C LEU A 212 44.95 11.30 13.67
N ARG A 213 45.92 11.62 12.82
CA ARG A 213 47.32 11.24 13.06
C ARG A 213 47.97 12.21 14.04
N GLN A 214 48.63 11.67 15.07
CA GLN A 214 49.59 12.42 15.89
C GLN A 214 50.70 12.96 14.97
N GLY A 215 51.00 14.26 15.05
CA GLY A 215 52.16 14.87 14.37
C GLY A 215 51.87 15.97 13.33
N GLY A 216 50.65 16.49 13.24
CA GLY A 216 50.40 17.83 12.63
C GLY A 216 50.45 17.94 11.11
N ARG A 217 50.59 16.85 10.34
CA ARG A 217 50.44 16.86 8.88
C ARG A 217 49.12 16.20 8.47
N SER A 218 48.23 16.95 7.81
CA SER A 218 47.05 16.41 7.14
C SER A 218 47.48 15.43 6.05
N ALA A 219 47.26 14.14 6.27
CA ALA A 219 47.36 13.11 5.24
C ALA A 219 45.95 12.74 4.80
N LEU A 220 45.72 12.64 3.49
CA LEU A 220 44.49 12.03 2.95
C LEU A 220 44.53 10.54 3.30
N VAL A 221 43.62 10.10 4.16
CA VAL A 221 43.41 8.68 4.47
C VAL A 221 42.18 8.23 3.69
N PRO A 222 42.33 7.37 2.66
CA PRO A 222 41.18 6.80 1.98
C PRO A 222 40.45 5.84 2.93
N GLY A 223 39.13 5.81 2.83
CA GLY A 223 38.28 4.85 3.54
C GLY A 223 37.16 4.37 2.65
N ARG A 224 36.87 3.08 2.72
CA ARG A 224 35.77 2.43 2.01
C ARG A 224 34.63 2.15 2.98
N PHE A 225 33.42 2.29 2.47
CA PHE A 225 32.18 1.98 3.16
C PHE A 225 31.34 1.09 2.26
N HIS A 226 30.80 0.01 2.80
CA HIS A 226 29.74 -0.76 2.15
C HIS A 226 28.41 -0.41 2.83
N VAL A 227 27.54 0.23 2.09
CA VAL A 227 26.25 0.72 2.55
C VAL A 227 25.16 0.10 1.68
N GLU A 228 24.10 -0.36 2.33
CA GLU A 228 22.86 -0.78 1.70
C GLU A 228 21.74 0.18 2.09
N ASN A 229 20.96 0.63 1.11
CA ASN A 229 19.75 1.41 1.34
C ASN A 229 18.54 0.63 0.83
N GLY A 230 17.59 0.36 1.71
CA GLY A 230 16.30 -0.25 1.38
C GLY A 230 15.28 0.85 1.06
N TYR A 231 14.61 0.72 -0.08
CA TYR A 231 13.53 1.62 -0.48
C TYR A 231 12.32 0.85 -1.00
N THR A 232 11.14 1.46 -0.89
CA THR A 232 9.88 0.90 -1.37
C THR A 232 9.01 1.96 -2.05
N GLU A 233 8.23 1.53 -3.04
CA GLU A 233 7.13 2.30 -3.61
C GLU A 233 5.96 2.22 -2.63
N ASN A 234 5.62 3.34 -2.01
CA ASN A 234 4.60 3.41 -0.98
C ASN A 234 3.32 4.07 -1.49
N ILE A 235 2.20 3.62 -0.93
CA ILE A 235 0.88 4.24 -1.05
C ILE A 235 0.45 4.78 0.31
N ASP A 236 -0.19 5.95 0.31
CA ASP A 236 -0.80 6.55 1.49
C ASP A 236 -2.13 5.87 1.81
N ILE A 237 -2.24 5.25 2.98
CA ILE A 237 -3.48 4.64 3.47
C ILE A 237 -4.34 5.75 4.10
N PRO A 238 -5.45 6.16 3.44
CA PRO A 238 -6.25 7.27 3.93
C PRO A 238 -6.91 6.92 5.27
N LYS A 239 -7.23 7.94 6.07
CA LYS A 239 -7.77 7.86 7.45
C LYS A 239 -6.81 7.29 8.50
N VAL A 240 -5.93 6.38 8.12
CA VAL A 240 -4.89 5.84 8.98
C VAL A 240 -3.69 6.80 9.10
N GLY A 241 -3.36 7.51 8.01
CA GLY A 241 -2.21 8.41 7.98
C GLY A 241 -0.87 7.66 7.98
N ALA A 242 -0.86 6.46 7.39
CA ALA A 242 0.32 5.61 7.28
C ALA A 242 0.64 5.32 5.82
N GLN A 243 1.93 5.23 5.52
CA GLN A 243 2.43 4.77 4.23
C GLN A 243 2.82 3.29 4.31
N ARG A 244 2.54 2.53 3.25
CA ARG A 244 2.88 1.11 3.13
C ARG A 244 3.29 0.80 1.70
N SER A 245 4.07 -0.26 1.50
CA SER A 245 4.40 -0.73 0.16
C SER A 245 3.14 -0.96 -0.67
N VAL A 246 3.08 -0.37 -1.86
CA VAL A 246 1.94 -0.52 -2.78
C VAL A 246 1.70 -1.98 -3.12
N LEU A 247 2.76 -2.76 -3.36
CA LEU A 247 2.63 -4.18 -3.72
C LEU A 247 2.04 -4.97 -2.56
N THR A 248 2.54 -4.79 -1.34
CA THR A 248 2.00 -5.46 -0.15
C THR A 248 0.54 -5.09 0.10
N VAL A 249 0.17 -3.81 -0.08
CA VAL A 249 -1.24 -3.41 0.09
C VAL A 249 -2.11 -4.03 -1.00
N MET A 250 -1.72 -3.96 -2.28
CA MET A 250 -2.52 -4.53 -3.37
C MET A 250 -2.68 -6.04 -3.23
N GLU A 251 -1.60 -6.76 -2.92
CA GLU A 251 -1.62 -8.21 -2.67
C GLU A 251 -2.62 -8.56 -1.55
N ALA A 252 -2.52 -7.87 -0.41
CA ALA A 252 -3.41 -8.10 0.72
C ALA A 252 -4.89 -7.79 0.40
N LEU A 253 -5.15 -6.76 -0.42
CA LEU A 253 -6.51 -6.43 -0.85
C LEU A 253 -7.07 -7.46 -1.83
N VAL A 254 -6.26 -7.94 -2.77
CA VAL A 254 -6.67 -8.98 -3.73
C VAL A 254 -7.01 -10.28 -2.98
N ALA A 255 -6.12 -10.73 -2.09
CA ALA A 255 -6.34 -11.92 -1.27
C ALA A 255 -7.59 -11.79 -0.39
N ALA A 256 -7.78 -10.64 0.29
CA ALA A 256 -8.94 -10.43 1.14
C ALA A 256 -10.27 -10.45 0.37
N VAL A 257 -10.30 -9.91 -0.86
CA VAL A 257 -11.49 -9.96 -1.71
C VAL A 257 -11.72 -11.39 -2.22
N GLU A 258 -10.66 -12.13 -2.56
CA GLU A 258 -10.76 -13.53 -2.94
C GLU A 258 -11.38 -14.38 -1.82
N ASP A 259 -10.85 -14.29 -0.60
CA ASP A 259 -11.36 -15.01 0.57
C ASP A 259 -12.84 -14.71 0.81
N LEU A 260 -13.22 -13.42 0.80
CA LEU A 260 -14.60 -12.99 0.96
C LEU A 260 -15.51 -13.53 -0.16
N LEU A 261 -15.07 -13.49 -1.42
CA LEU A 261 -15.87 -14.03 -2.53
C LEU A 261 -16.05 -15.54 -2.42
N ASN A 262 -15.05 -16.26 -1.93
CA ASN A 262 -15.13 -17.70 -1.68
C ASN A 262 -16.12 -18.01 -0.55
N GLU A 263 -16.10 -17.25 0.55
CA GLU A 263 -17.08 -17.40 1.63
C GLU A 263 -18.51 -17.06 1.18
N LEU A 264 -18.70 -15.98 0.41
CA LEU A 264 -20.01 -15.63 -0.15
C LEU A 264 -20.53 -16.72 -1.08
N LYS A 265 -19.67 -17.27 -1.95
CA LYS A 265 -20.01 -18.39 -2.82
C LYS A 265 -20.40 -19.63 -2.03
N ALA A 266 -19.72 -19.93 -0.92
CA ALA A 266 -20.03 -21.09 -0.08
C ALA A 266 -21.33 -20.90 0.74
N ALA A 267 -21.65 -19.67 1.13
CA ALA A 267 -22.85 -19.35 1.88
C ALA A 267 -24.12 -19.24 0.99
N GLY A 268 -23.96 -18.95 -0.29
CA GLY A 268 -25.04 -18.92 -1.27
C GLY A 268 -25.06 -20.15 -2.19
N CYS A 269 -26.09 -20.22 -3.03
CA CYS A 269 -26.16 -21.13 -4.18
C CYS A 269 -25.72 -20.40 -5.45
#